data_AF-A0A803JXW8-F1
#
_entry.id   AF-A0A803JXW8-F1
#
_cell.length_a   1.000
_cell.length_b   1.000
_cell.length_c   1.000
_cell.angle_alpha   90.00
_cell.angle_beta   90.00
_cell.angle_gamma   90.00
#
_symmetry.space_group_name_H-M   'P 1'
#
loop_
_entity.id
_entity.type
_entity.pdbx_description
1 polymer ?
#
loop_
_entity_poly.entity_id
_entity_poly.type
_entity_poly.pdbx_seq_one_letter_code
_entity_poly.pdbx_strand_id
1 'polypeptide(L)'
;MEALLQGIQQQERMGSLQGSCEAELQELMRQIDIMLDHKRSQWEAETETLKTRLELKEQELKSSLDREDHLNQEVRRLRQQLIQQEEETQNKTVQYEAQLSGFKEELNRLKKSYEKVQKKHLRSEMKNKVDEERSEVSRLTRRLEEFRQRSLDWEKQRLLYQQQLAGLEAQRKTLSEQAEMYQQHNRKQMLEQTSLAGCSELQNLSGQLLRANDSLCVKEEEVETLKMQLRSAVEGQKRAEQEMAHSRQIIQALKDEKAELKATLKAHTEFLQGSRTQKDEYLQEGSRGSEAQREKNSIRSLEEQLQENRLIGGQTEVEAVRSELSVSRMNEQRLQAEVTCLEDSVESVATQCQLLAKELKAKAEYLHEVEEEHKKCLAEMKKLKGQLSQTELTHKSVLDGMRKEISQLTQELHTRDIRMASNAGIDWERKIRAERERAEREAAENRTLNNLEQANQRLQKELLQTQEKLELIMQRRESEIQNAVDSRSQELLKKQEQELTMMQERLKVYEQELQTFRSQQDAASSGGSLESIFSEVWKEQAMASPICATNVDSSAEPVEDLASSLPVPPTSPANAVASRFLQEEEQRSHELLQRLNAHIEELKQESQRTVEHFTQPSFLAP
;
A
#
# COMPACT_ATOMS: atom_id res chain seq x y z
N MET A 1 97.76 168.12 31.83
CA MET A 1 97.37 166.93 32.62
C MET A 1 96.29 166.10 31.92
N GLU A 2 95.33 166.71 31.21
CA GLU A 2 94.18 166.02 30.59
C GLU A 2 94.55 164.84 29.67
N ALA A 3 95.68 164.91 28.95
CA ALA A 3 96.17 163.81 28.11
C ALA A 3 96.41 162.48 28.86
N LEU A 4 96.73 162.51 30.17
CA LEU A 4 96.88 161.30 30.98
C LEU A 4 95.53 160.70 31.41
N LEU A 5 94.47 161.51 31.51
CA LEU A 5 93.12 161.04 31.86
C LEU A 5 92.43 160.37 30.66
N GLN A 6 92.68 160.85 29.44
CA GLN A 6 92.15 160.22 28.22
C GLN A 6 92.76 158.84 27.95
N GLY A 7 94.04 158.63 28.27
CA GLY A 7 94.69 157.32 28.10
C GLY A 7 94.07 156.22 28.96
N ILE A 8 93.77 156.52 30.24
CA ILE A 8 93.16 155.56 31.17
C ILE A 8 91.77 155.14 30.69
N GLN A 9 90.93 156.09 30.27
CA GLN A 9 89.57 155.80 29.79
C GLN A 9 89.52 154.97 28.49
N GLN A 10 90.58 154.98 27.67
CA GLN A 10 90.69 154.10 26.51
C GLN A 10 91.13 152.69 26.92
N GLN A 11 92.06 152.57 27.87
CA GLN A 11 92.48 151.28 28.46
C GLN A 11 91.30 150.53 29.09
N GLU A 12 90.48 151.24 29.89
CA GLU A 12 89.29 150.69 30.56
C GLU A 12 88.22 150.21 29.57
N ARG A 13 88.00 150.94 28.46
CA ARG A 13 87.06 150.53 27.40
C ARG A 13 87.53 149.28 26.64
N MET A 14 88.83 149.16 26.38
CA MET A 14 89.38 147.95 25.74
C MET A 14 89.25 146.73 26.66
N GLY A 15 89.55 146.88 27.96
CA GLY A 15 89.34 145.82 28.96
C GLY A 15 87.86 145.42 29.10
N SER A 16 86.94 146.39 29.06
CA SER A 16 85.49 146.13 29.09
C SER A 16 85.00 145.32 27.88
N LEU A 17 85.58 145.51 26.70
CA LEU A 17 85.21 144.78 25.48
C LEU A 17 85.85 143.40 25.41
N GLN A 18 87.07 143.23 25.92
CA GLN A 18 87.64 141.89 26.12
C GLN A 18 86.82 141.09 27.14
N GLY A 19 86.35 141.72 28.20
CA GLY A 19 85.50 141.09 29.22
C GLY A 19 84.14 140.60 28.69
N SER A 20 83.49 141.32 27.75
CA SER A 20 82.22 140.86 27.17
C SER A 20 82.41 139.69 26.21
N CYS A 21 83.38 139.77 25.30
CA CYS A 21 83.65 138.69 24.33
C CYS A 21 84.10 137.39 25.02
N GLU A 22 84.90 137.49 26.09
CA GLU A 22 85.30 136.34 26.91
C GLU A 22 84.10 135.73 27.65
N ALA A 23 83.22 136.55 28.24
CA ALA A 23 82.02 136.06 28.91
C ALA A 23 81.01 135.41 27.94
N GLU A 24 80.85 135.95 26.72
CA GLU A 24 80.04 135.35 25.66
C GLU A 24 80.59 133.99 25.22
N LEU A 25 81.92 133.85 25.08
CA LEU A 25 82.56 132.58 24.75
C LEU A 25 82.39 131.55 25.88
N GLN A 26 82.58 131.96 27.14
CA GLN A 26 82.41 131.09 28.31
C GLN A 26 80.95 130.62 28.46
N GLU A 27 79.97 131.49 28.19
CA GLU A 27 78.55 131.13 28.20
C GLU A 27 78.20 130.18 27.03
N LEU A 28 78.77 130.38 25.84
CA LEU A 28 78.61 129.43 24.72
C LEU A 28 79.24 128.06 25.03
N MET A 29 80.42 128.01 25.66
CA MET A 29 81.02 126.76 26.13
C MET A 29 80.11 126.07 27.15
N ARG A 30 79.62 126.81 28.16
CA ARG A 30 78.68 126.28 29.17
C ARG A 30 77.39 125.73 28.55
N GLN A 31 76.87 126.38 27.50
CA GLN A 31 75.71 125.89 26.75
C GLN A 31 76.02 124.62 25.95
N ILE A 32 77.21 124.52 25.34
CA ILE A 32 77.68 123.32 24.66
C ILE A 32 77.84 122.16 25.65
N ASP A 33 78.47 122.38 26.80
CA ASP A 33 78.66 121.35 27.83
C ASP A 33 77.30 120.82 28.35
N ILE A 34 76.36 121.71 28.67
CA ILE A 34 75.00 121.34 29.08
C ILE A 34 74.26 120.58 27.98
N MET A 35 74.41 120.97 26.70
CA MET A 35 73.82 120.25 25.57
C MET A 35 74.46 118.86 25.40
N LEU A 36 75.78 118.74 25.56
CA LEU A 36 76.52 117.49 25.45
C LEU A 36 76.16 116.52 26.58
N ASP A 37 76.09 116.99 27.83
CA ASP A 37 75.69 116.14 28.96
C ASP A 37 74.19 115.81 28.92
N HIS A 38 73.33 116.71 28.41
CA HIS A 38 71.93 116.38 28.13
C HIS A 38 71.81 115.30 27.05
N LYS A 39 72.62 115.37 25.98
CA LYS A 39 72.65 114.34 24.92
C LYS A 39 73.25 113.02 25.38
N ARG A 40 74.31 113.06 26.19
CA ARG A 40 74.89 111.91 26.88
C ARG A 40 73.85 111.21 27.74
N SER A 41 73.17 111.96 28.61
CA SER A 41 72.13 111.43 29.51
C SER A 41 70.92 110.88 28.74
N GLN A 42 70.53 111.51 27.62
CA GLN A 42 69.53 110.95 26.69
C GLN A 42 69.97 109.60 26.12
N TRP A 43 71.19 109.50 25.57
CA TRP A 43 71.70 108.25 25.02
C TRP A 43 71.94 107.16 26.07
N GLU A 44 72.34 107.53 27.29
CA GLU A 44 72.46 106.60 28.42
C GLU A 44 71.09 106.04 28.81
N ALA A 45 70.06 106.89 28.92
CA ALA A 45 68.69 106.45 29.20
C ALA A 45 68.07 105.63 28.05
N GLU A 46 68.27 106.04 26.79
CA GLU A 46 67.87 105.27 25.60
C GLU A 46 68.56 103.90 25.59
N THR A 47 69.86 103.84 25.87
CA THR A 47 70.62 102.59 25.97
C THR A 47 70.08 101.69 27.08
N GLU A 48 69.76 102.23 28.25
CA GLU A 48 69.25 101.43 29.38
C GLU A 48 67.82 100.92 29.15
N THR A 49 66.96 101.71 28.50
CA THR A 49 65.62 101.24 28.07
C THR A 49 65.70 100.21 26.95
N LEU A 50 66.76 100.23 26.12
CA LEU A 50 67.02 99.19 25.13
C LEU A 50 67.55 97.89 25.76
N LYS A 51 68.47 97.96 26.72
CA LYS A 51 68.97 96.79 27.49
C LYS A 51 67.84 96.08 28.23
N THR A 52 67.10 96.80 29.06
CA THR A 52 66.01 96.22 29.86
C THR A 52 64.91 95.61 28.98
N ARG A 53 64.64 96.21 27.80
CA ARG A 53 63.74 95.62 26.80
C ARG A 53 64.30 94.37 26.12
N LEU A 54 65.62 94.26 25.94
CA LEU A 54 66.30 93.06 25.43
C LEU A 54 66.26 91.94 26.49
N GLU A 55 66.64 92.23 27.73
CA GLU A 55 66.62 91.27 28.86
C GLU A 55 65.22 90.66 29.07
N LEU A 56 64.16 91.49 29.02
CA LEU A 56 62.78 91.01 29.06
C LEU A 56 62.44 90.09 27.88
N LYS A 57 62.94 90.37 26.66
CA LYS A 57 62.71 89.53 25.47
C LYS A 57 63.51 88.22 25.52
N GLU A 58 64.71 88.24 26.09
CA GLU A 58 65.50 87.02 26.35
C GLU A 58 64.83 86.15 27.43
N GLN A 59 64.25 86.76 28.47
CA GLN A 59 63.48 86.04 29.49
C GLN A 59 62.17 85.45 28.92
N GLU A 60 61.43 86.23 28.13
CA GLU A 60 60.23 85.74 27.40
C GLU A 60 60.59 84.56 26.50
N LEU A 61 61.64 84.69 25.67
CA LEU A 61 62.11 83.63 24.77
C LEU A 61 62.51 82.37 25.56
N LYS A 62 63.29 82.51 26.63
CA LYS A 62 63.65 81.38 27.49
C LYS A 62 62.42 80.69 28.08
N SER A 63 61.48 81.45 28.64
CA SER A 63 60.24 80.90 29.20
C SER A 63 59.35 80.20 28.15
N SER A 64 59.49 80.58 26.88
CA SER A 64 58.83 79.95 25.75
C SER A 64 59.51 78.63 25.37
N LEU A 65 60.85 78.61 25.33
CA LEU A 65 61.65 77.39 25.08
C LEU A 65 61.45 76.35 26.20
N ASP A 66 61.55 76.75 27.47
CA ASP A 66 61.30 75.88 28.64
C ASP A 66 59.89 75.25 28.55
N ARG A 67 58.91 76.01 28.04
CA ARG A 67 57.52 75.55 27.84
C ARG A 67 57.38 74.63 26.64
N GLU A 68 58.07 74.89 25.54
CA GLU A 68 58.11 74.03 24.36
C GLU A 68 58.74 72.67 24.69
N ASP A 69 59.85 72.65 25.44
CA ASP A 69 60.51 71.42 25.86
C ASP A 69 59.61 70.55 26.75
N HIS A 70 58.85 71.16 27.67
CA HIS A 70 57.84 70.45 28.45
C HIS A 70 56.71 69.87 27.59
N LEU A 71 56.21 70.62 26.59
CA LEU A 71 55.21 70.11 25.63
C LEU A 71 55.77 68.97 24.78
N ASN A 72 57.02 69.09 24.31
CA ASN A 72 57.71 68.04 23.57
C ASN A 72 57.95 66.78 24.42
N GLN A 73 58.24 66.91 25.71
CA GLN A 73 58.30 65.78 26.65
C GLN A 73 56.92 65.11 26.85
N GLU A 74 55.84 65.88 26.95
CA GLU A 74 54.48 65.36 27.08
C GLU A 74 54.03 64.62 25.81
N VAL A 75 54.27 65.20 24.62
CA VAL A 75 53.98 64.56 23.33
C VAL A 75 54.76 63.25 23.17
N ARG A 76 56.03 63.19 23.58
CA ARG A 76 56.80 61.92 23.59
C ARG A 76 56.16 60.86 24.50
N ARG A 77 55.70 61.24 25.69
CA ARG A 77 55.02 60.32 26.63
C ARG A 77 53.67 59.83 26.08
N LEU A 78 52.86 60.74 25.52
CA LEU A 78 51.57 60.41 24.92
C LEU A 78 51.72 59.49 23.70
N ARG A 79 52.73 59.71 22.84
CA ARG A 79 53.07 58.80 21.73
C ARG A 79 53.43 57.40 22.25
N GLN A 80 54.24 57.30 23.32
CA GLN A 80 54.59 56.00 23.93
C GLN A 80 53.36 55.29 24.52
N GLN A 81 52.46 56.02 25.20
CA GLN A 81 51.22 55.45 25.73
C GLN A 81 50.27 54.98 24.63
N LEU A 82 50.16 55.72 23.52
CA LEU A 82 49.37 55.32 22.36
C LEU A 82 49.90 54.02 21.76
N ILE A 83 51.21 53.93 21.48
CA ILE A 83 51.86 52.71 20.96
C ILE A 83 51.63 51.52 21.89
N GLN A 84 51.75 51.70 23.21
CA GLN A 84 51.49 50.62 24.18
C GLN A 84 50.03 50.15 24.17
N GLN A 85 49.05 51.06 24.00
CA GLN A 85 47.64 50.67 23.87
C GLN A 85 47.32 50.02 22.52
N GLU A 86 47.98 50.44 21.43
CA GLU A 86 47.91 49.78 20.13
C GLU A 86 48.50 48.36 20.18
N GLU A 87 49.69 48.19 20.77
CA GLU A 87 50.30 46.88 21.01
C GLU A 87 49.40 45.99 21.89
N GLU A 88 48.85 46.52 22.99
CA GLU A 88 47.93 45.78 23.86
C GLU A 88 46.66 45.32 23.12
N THR A 89 46.06 46.18 22.29
CA THR A 89 44.83 45.87 21.56
C THR A 89 45.07 44.94 20.37
N GLN A 90 46.22 45.06 19.68
CA GLN A 90 46.68 44.10 18.68
C GLN A 90 46.92 42.72 19.32
N ASN A 91 47.64 42.65 20.45
CA ASN A 91 47.87 41.39 21.17
C ASN A 91 46.57 40.71 21.62
N LYS A 92 45.59 41.47 22.14
CA LYS A 92 44.25 40.94 22.48
C LYS A 92 43.53 40.43 21.23
N THR A 93 43.61 41.14 20.11
CA THR A 93 43.01 40.73 18.82
C THR A 93 43.61 39.41 18.32
N VAL A 94 44.93 39.29 18.25
CA VAL A 94 45.64 38.07 17.82
C VAL A 94 45.29 36.87 18.72
N GLN A 95 45.13 37.07 20.04
CA GLN A 95 44.67 36.02 20.95
C GLN A 95 43.25 35.54 20.63
N TYR A 96 42.31 36.45 20.32
CA TYR A 96 40.96 36.08 19.92
C TYR A 96 40.92 35.41 18.54
N GLU A 97 41.73 35.85 17.58
CA GLU A 97 41.87 35.19 16.27
C GLU A 97 42.40 33.76 16.40
N ALA A 98 43.39 33.53 17.27
CA ALA A 98 43.90 32.20 17.57
C ALA A 98 42.83 31.29 18.19
N GLN A 99 42.04 31.80 19.14
CA GLN A 99 40.91 31.07 19.73
C GLN A 99 39.83 30.73 18.68
N LEU A 100 39.46 31.70 17.84
CA LEU A 100 38.51 31.49 16.74
C LEU A 100 39.02 30.48 15.71
N SER A 101 40.33 30.43 15.45
CA SER A 101 40.95 29.39 14.62
C SER A 101 40.83 28.01 15.27
N GLY A 102 41.12 27.90 16.57
CA GLY A 102 40.92 26.67 17.35
C GLY A 102 39.49 26.13 17.28
N PHE A 103 38.48 26.97 17.53
CA PHE A 103 37.08 26.56 17.41
C PHE A 103 36.67 26.17 15.98
N LYS A 104 37.20 26.85 14.94
CA LYS A 104 37.01 26.45 13.54
C LYS A 104 37.61 25.07 13.26
N GLU A 105 38.77 24.74 13.83
CA GLU A 105 39.36 23.41 13.72
C GLU A 105 38.51 22.34 14.45
N GLU A 106 38.08 22.60 15.68
CA GLU A 106 37.25 21.66 16.45
C GLU A 106 35.91 21.37 15.77
N LEU A 107 35.23 22.40 15.26
CA LEU A 107 34.01 22.25 14.47
C LEU A 107 34.26 21.42 13.21
N ASN A 108 35.39 21.61 12.53
CA ASN A 108 35.79 20.79 11.37
C ASN A 108 36.11 19.34 11.77
N ARG A 109 36.74 19.10 12.92
CA ARG A 109 37.00 17.75 13.47
C ARG A 109 35.67 17.05 13.82
N LEU A 110 34.73 17.77 14.44
CA LEU A 110 33.39 17.29 14.81
C LEU A 110 32.51 17.00 13.59
N LYS A 111 32.50 17.87 12.58
CA LYS A 111 31.81 17.61 11.30
C LYS A 111 32.34 16.33 10.64
N LYS A 112 33.67 16.18 10.58
CA LYS A 112 34.33 14.98 10.03
C LYS A 112 34.08 13.72 10.86
N SER A 113 33.84 13.80 12.18
CA SER A 113 33.48 12.64 13.00
C SER A 113 32.00 12.28 12.84
N TYR A 114 31.10 13.26 12.83
CA TYR A 114 29.67 13.06 12.55
C TYR A 114 29.45 12.42 11.19
N GLU A 115 30.06 12.94 10.13
CA GLU A 115 29.99 12.34 8.79
C GLU A 115 30.48 10.89 8.78
N LYS A 116 31.55 10.55 9.52
CA LYS A 116 32.05 9.17 9.64
C LYS A 116 31.04 8.26 10.35
N VAL A 117 30.36 8.75 11.39
CA VAL A 117 29.32 7.99 12.11
C VAL A 117 28.08 7.80 11.22
N GLN A 118 27.59 8.86 10.57
CA GLN A 118 26.47 8.80 9.64
C GLN A 118 26.74 7.82 8.47
N LYS A 119 27.92 7.90 7.85
CA LYS A 119 28.35 6.99 6.77
C LYS A 119 28.55 5.55 7.27
N LYS A 120 28.91 5.32 8.53
CA LYS A 120 28.94 3.98 9.16
C LYS A 120 27.53 3.43 9.40
N HIS A 121 26.62 4.24 9.95
CA HIS A 121 25.25 3.86 10.26
C HIS A 121 24.51 3.40 9.00
N LEU A 122 24.47 4.25 7.97
CA LEU A 122 23.84 3.93 6.67
C LEU A 122 24.42 2.67 6.03
N ARG A 123 25.76 2.47 6.08
CA ARG A 123 26.40 1.25 5.57
C ARG A 123 26.02 0.01 6.38
N SER A 124 25.88 0.13 7.70
CA SER A 124 25.46 -0.98 8.57
C SER A 124 24.00 -1.33 8.34
N GLU A 125 23.10 -0.35 8.19
CA GLU A 125 21.68 -0.61 7.90
C GLU A 125 21.49 -1.28 6.54
N MET A 126 22.16 -0.79 5.50
CA MET A 126 22.11 -1.40 4.17
C MET A 126 22.67 -2.82 4.18
N LYS A 127 23.79 -3.06 4.89
CA LYS A 127 24.35 -4.40 5.02
C LYS A 127 23.41 -5.34 5.79
N ASN A 128 22.89 -4.92 6.95
CA ASN A 128 22.02 -5.76 7.76
C ASN A 128 20.76 -6.16 6.98
N LYS A 129 20.12 -5.20 6.29
CA LYS A 129 18.95 -5.49 5.42
C LYS A 129 19.28 -6.49 4.32
N VAL A 130 20.39 -6.32 3.61
CA VAL A 130 20.81 -7.25 2.54
C VAL A 130 21.15 -8.65 3.08
N ASP A 131 21.80 -8.75 4.25
CA ASP A 131 22.13 -10.04 4.86
C ASP A 131 20.86 -10.71 5.46
N GLU A 132 19.92 -9.95 6.02
CA GLU A 132 18.60 -10.42 6.47
C GLU A 132 17.74 -10.92 5.29
N GLU A 133 17.53 -10.10 4.26
CA GLU A 133 16.82 -10.46 3.02
C GLU A 133 17.43 -11.71 2.37
N ARG A 134 18.77 -11.80 2.29
CA ARG A 134 19.47 -12.96 1.75
C ARG A 134 19.26 -14.21 2.61
N SER A 135 19.22 -14.08 3.93
CA SER A 135 18.93 -15.18 4.84
C SER A 135 17.47 -15.67 4.69
N GLU A 136 16.53 -14.75 4.53
CA GLU A 136 15.10 -15.04 4.35
C GLU A 136 14.82 -15.67 2.99
N VAL A 137 15.38 -15.14 1.90
CA VAL A 137 15.35 -15.77 0.57
C VAL A 137 15.93 -17.19 0.62
N SER A 138 17.02 -17.41 1.36
CA SER A 138 17.61 -18.74 1.55
C SER A 138 16.68 -19.69 2.34
N ARG A 139 15.97 -19.17 3.35
CA ARG A 139 14.99 -19.91 4.16
C ARG A 139 13.76 -20.29 3.34
N LEU A 140 13.21 -19.34 2.59
CA LEU A 140 12.05 -19.54 1.70
C LEU A 140 12.39 -20.50 0.55
N THR A 141 13.57 -20.38 -0.06
CA THR A 141 14.03 -21.30 -1.11
C THR A 141 14.10 -22.74 -0.61
N ARG A 142 14.68 -22.97 0.58
CA ARG A 142 14.70 -24.31 1.20
C ARG A 142 13.28 -24.84 1.43
N ARG A 143 12.36 -24.00 1.91
CA ARG A 143 10.98 -24.40 2.18
C ARG A 143 10.17 -24.69 0.92
N LEU A 144 10.42 -23.98 -0.19
CA LEU A 144 9.84 -24.31 -1.50
C LEU A 144 10.29 -25.68 -1.99
N GLU A 145 11.56 -26.05 -1.76
CA GLU A 145 12.09 -27.35 -2.15
C GLU A 145 11.56 -28.50 -1.25
N GLU A 146 11.35 -28.25 0.04
CA GLU A 146 10.59 -29.17 0.91
C GLU A 146 9.16 -29.43 0.38
N PHE A 147 8.48 -28.39 -0.13
CA PHE A 147 7.15 -28.55 -0.73
C PHE A 147 7.19 -29.28 -2.07
N ARG A 148 8.20 -29.05 -2.92
CA ARG A 148 8.41 -29.84 -4.15
C ARG A 148 8.58 -31.32 -3.83
N GLN A 149 9.48 -31.65 -2.91
CA GLN A 149 9.75 -33.03 -2.54
C GLN A 149 8.49 -33.74 -2.03
N ARG A 150 7.73 -33.10 -1.13
CA ARG A 150 6.43 -33.62 -0.65
C ARG A 150 5.44 -33.82 -1.79
N SER A 151 5.36 -32.91 -2.75
CA SER A 151 4.48 -33.05 -3.92
C SER A 151 4.86 -34.25 -4.78
N LEU A 152 6.15 -34.54 -4.95
CA LEU A 152 6.63 -35.72 -5.67
C LEU A 152 6.31 -37.02 -4.90
N ASP A 153 6.37 -36.99 -3.57
CA ASP A 153 6.07 -38.17 -2.74
C ASP A 153 4.57 -38.47 -2.67
N TRP A 154 3.70 -37.44 -2.65
CA TRP A 154 2.25 -37.62 -2.83
C TRP A 154 1.89 -38.17 -4.22
N GLU A 155 2.57 -37.72 -5.28
CA GLU A 155 2.36 -38.22 -6.64
C GLU A 155 2.72 -39.71 -6.76
N LYS A 156 3.83 -40.15 -6.15
CA LYS A 156 4.20 -41.58 -6.06
C LYS A 156 3.11 -42.39 -5.35
N GLN A 157 2.58 -41.90 -4.23
CA GLN A 157 1.49 -42.59 -3.51
C GLN A 157 0.22 -42.67 -4.35
N ARG A 158 -0.15 -41.60 -5.06
CA ARG A 158 -1.29 -41.58 -5.99
C ARG A 158 -1.16 -42.67 -7.06
N LEU A 159 0.01 -42.77 -7.69
CA LEU A 159 0.29 -43.78 -8.72
C LEU A 159 0.23 -45.22 -8.16
N LEU A 160 0.73 -45.46 -6.95
CA LEU A 160 0.64 -46.76 -6.28
C LEU A 160 -0.82 -47.17 -6.00
N TYR A 161 -1.65 -46.25 -5.49
CA TYR A 161 -3.07 -46.53 -5.29
C TYR A 161 -3.83 -46.74 -6.61
N GLN A 162 -3.50 -45.96 -7.66
CA GLN A 162 -4.08 -46.15 -8.99
C GLN A 162 -3.74 -47.52 -9.58
N GLN A 163 -2.50 -48.00 -9.39
CA GLN A 163 -2.09 -49.34 -9.81
C GLN A 163 -2.81 -50.45 -9.03
N GLN A 164 -3.01 -50.28 -7.71
CA GLN A 164 -3.77 -51.22 -6.89
C GLN A 164 -5.24 -51.30 -7.33
N LEU A 165 -5.89 -50.16 -7.57
CA LEU A 165 -7.27 -50.10 -8.06
C LEU A 165 -7.41 -50.79 -9.42
N ALA A 166 -6.53 -50.50 -10.39
CA ALA A 166 -6.55 -51.17 -11.70
C ALA A 166 -6.37 -52.70 -11.59
N GLY A 167 -5.56 -53.17 -10.64
CA GLY A 167 -5.42 -54.61 -10.34
C GLY A 167 -6.71 -55.23 -9.79
N LEU A 168 -7.38 -54.56 -8.85
CA LEU A 168 -8.66 -55.02 -8.30
C LEU A 168 -9.80 -54.97 -9.32
N GLU A 169 -9.83 -53.96 -10.20
CA GLU A 169 -10.80 -53.88 -11.29
C GLU A 169 -10.60 -54.99 -12.33
N ALA A 170 -9.35 -55.33 -12.67
CA ALA A 170 -9.04 -56.47 -13.51
C ALA A 170 -9.49 -57.80 -12.89
N GLN A 171 -9.26 -58.00 -11.58
CA GLN A 171 -9.75 -59.18 -10.84
C GLN A 171 -11.29 -59.23 -10.79
N ARG A 172 -11.96 -58.11 -10.55
CA ARG A 172 -13.43 -58.03 -10.59
C ARG A 172 -13.97 -58.39 -11.98
N LYS A 173 -13.29 -57.94 -13.04
CA LYS A 173 -13.68 -58.23 -14.43
C LYS A 173 -13.54 -59.72 -14.77
N THR A 174 -12.42 -60.36 -14.43
CA THR A 174 -12.25 -61.80 -14.69
C THR A 174 -13.21 -62.67 -13.86
N LEU A 175 -13.55 -62.26 -12.63
CA LEU A 175 -14.59 -62.94 -11.84
C LEU A 175 -16.00 -62.76 -12.44
N SER A 176 -16.32 -61.60 -13.01
CA SER A 176 -17.58 -61.39 -13.77
C SER A 176 -17.64 -62.29 -14.99
N GLU A 177 -16.57 -62.31 -15.80
CA GLU A 177 -16.47 -63.13 -17.01
C GLU A 177 -16.59 -64.63 -16.67
N GLN A 178 -16.01 -65.09 -15.55
CA GLN A 178 -16.21 -66.46 -15.07
C GLN A 178 -17.66 -66.73 -14.65
N ALA A 179 -18.29 -65.83 -13.88
CA ALA A 179 -19.68 -65.98 -13.46
C ALA A 179 -20.65 -66.00 -14.65
N GLU A 180 -20.46 -65.12 -15.63
CA GLU A 180 -21.21 -65.08 -16.89
C GLU A 180 -21.03 -66.38 -17.69
N MET A 181 -19.81 -66.93 -17.78
CA MET A 181 -19.55 -68.21 -18.44
C MET A 181 -20.24 -69.39 -17.73
N TYR A 182 -20.22 -69.45 -16.40
CA TYR A 182 -20.96 -70.46 -15.63
C TYR A 182 -22.48 -70.32 -15.84
N GLN A 183 -23.02 -69.10 -15.80
CA GLN A 183 -24.44 -68.84 -16.03
C GLN A 183 -24.87 -69.20 -17.47
N GLN A 184 -24.06 -68.87 -18.47
CA GLN A 184 -24.31 -69.26 -19.86
C GLN A 184 -24.24 -70.77 -20.06
N HIS A 185 -23.29 -71.46 -19.43
CA HIS A 185 -23.19 -72.92 -19.49
C HIS A 185 -24.42 -73.60 -18.86
N ASN A 186 -24.80 -73.19 -17.65
CA ASN A 186 -25.99 -73.72 -16.98
C ASN A 186 -27.28 -73.42 -17.77
N ARG A 187 -27.43 -72.20 -18.32
CA ARG A 187 -28.57 -71.84 -19.17
C ARG A 187 -28.64 -72.68 -20.46
N LYS A 188 -27.50 -72.97 -21.10
CA LYS A 188 -27.43 -73.88 -22.26
C LYS A 188 -27.86 -75.29 -21.87
N GLN A 189 -27.32 -75.82 -20.77
CA GLN A 189 -27.66 -77.15 -20.26
C GLN A 189 -29.16 -77.29 -19.93
N MET A 190 -29.77 -76.28 -19.28
CA MET A 190 -31.21 -76.25 -18.99
C MET A 190 -32.07 -76.18 -20.26
N LEU A 191 -31.65 -75.42 -21.28
CA LEU A 191 -32.34 -75.35 -22.57
C LEU A 191 -32.23 -76.68 -23.35
N GLU A 192 -31.07 -77.34 -23.29
CA GLU A 192 -30.84 -78.64 -23.91
C GLU A 192 -31.67 -79.74 -23.23
N GLN A 193 -31.72 -79.75 -21.89
CA GLN A 193 -32.57 -80.66 -21.11
C GLN A 193 -34.07 -80.46 -21.37
N THR A 194 -34.55 -79.21 -21.42
CA THR A 194 -35.97 -78.93 -21.73
C THR A 194 -36.32 -79.22 -23.19
N SER A 195 -35.39 -79.02 -24.13
CA SER A 195 -35.54 -79.44 -25.52
C SER A 195 -35.64 -80.97 -25.65
N LEU A 196 -34.75 -81.72 -24.97
CA LEU A 196 -34.78 -83.19 -24.94
C LEU A 196 -36.08 -83.72 -24.31
N ALA A 197 -36.53 -83.13 -23.20
CA ALA A 197 -37.81 -83.47 -22.58
C ALA A 197 -38.98 -83.23 -23.55
N GLY A 198 -39.10 -82.03 -24.12
CA GLY A 198 -40.15 -81.68 -25.08
C GLY A 198 -40.14 -82.55 -26.34
N CYS A 199 -38.96 -82.92 -26.87
CA CYS A 199 -38.84 -83.88 -27.97
C CYS A 199 -39.37 -85.26 -27.57
N SER A 200 -39.07 -85.74 -26.35
CA SER A 200 -39.57 -87.03 -25.86
C SER A 200 -41.09 -87.00 -25.61
N GLU A 201 -41.64 -85.89 -25.12
CA GLU A 201 -43.08 -85.69 -24.94
C GLU A 201 -43.81 -85.65 -26.29
N LEU A 202 -43.29 -84.90 -27.26
CA LEU A 202 -43.82 -84.87 -28.63
C LEU A 202 -43.76 -86.24 -29.31
N GLN A 203 -42.68 -87.00 -29.13
CA GLN A 203 -42.56 -88.37 -29.65
C GLN A 203 -43.57 -89.31 -28.97
N ASN A 204 -43.78 -89.19 -27.66
CA ASN A 204 -44.77 -89.96 -26.92
C ASN A 204 -46.21 -89.63 -27.34
N LEU A 205 -46.53 -88.34 -27.52
CA LEU A 205 -47.84 -87.88 -27.99
C LEU A 205 -48.10 -88.29 -29.45
N SER A 206 -47.10 -88.17 -30.33
CA SER A 206 -47.16 -88.65 -31.70
C SER A 206 -47.39 -90.17 -31.75
N GLY A 207 -46.70 -90.94 -30.92
CA GLY A 207 -46.92 -92.38 -30.78
C GLY A 207 -48.29 -92.76 -30.19
N GLN A 208 -48.89 -91.91 -29.34
CA GLN A 208 -50.27 -92.08 -28.86
C GLN A 208 -51.28 -91.77 -29.97
N LEU A 209 -51.10 -90.67 -30.70
CA LEU A 209 -51.94 -90.28 -31.82
C LEU A 209 -51.92 -91.32 -32.95
N LEU A 210 -50.75 -91.87 -33.28
CA LEU A 210 -50.64 -92.95 -34.27
C LEU A 210 -51.45 -94.18 -33.85
N ARG A 211 -51.27 -94.68 -32.61
CA ARG A 211 -52.05 -95.82 -32.09
C ARG A 211 -53.56 -95.54 -32.02
N ALA A 212 -53.95 -94.29 -31.73
CA ALA A 212 -55.36 -93.88 -31.74
C ALA A 212 -55.93 -93.85 -33.17
N ASN A 213 -55.14 -93.37 -34.14
CA ASN A 213 -55.49 -93.37 -35.56
C ASN A 213 -55.60 -94.80 -36.12
N ASP A 214 -54.64 -95.68 -35.82
CA ASP A 214 -54.67 -97.08 -36.24
C ASP A 214 -55.91 -97.80 -35.68
N SER A 215 -56.26 -97.52 -34.41
CA SER A 215 -57.49 -98.01 -33.77
C SER A 215 -58.76 -97.45 -34.44
N LEU A 216 -58.76 -96.17 -34.84
CA LEU A 216 -59.86 -95.56 -35.58
C LEU A 216 -60.04 -96.21 -36.96
N CYS A 217 -58.97 -96.47 -37.72
CA CYS A 217 -59.05 -97.19 -39.00
C CYS A 217 -59.73 -98.56 -38.83
N VAL A 218 -59.35 -99.33 -37.80
CA VAL A 218 -60.01 -100.62 -37.49
C VAL A 218 -61.50 -100.44 -37.13
N LYS A 219 -61.86 -99.35 -36.43
CA LYS A 219 -63.27 -99.04 -36.14
C LYS A 219 -64.06 -98.54 -37.37
N GLU A 220 -63.42 -97.88 -38.32
CA GLU A 220 -64.03 -97.53 -39.60
C GLU A 220 -64.30 -98.77 -40.45
N GLU A 221 -63.36 -99.73 -40.49
CA GLU A 221 -63.55 -101.04 -41.13
C GLU A 221 -64.68 -101.84 -40.46
N GLU A 222 -64.69 -101.94 -39.12
CA GLU A 222 -65.80 -102.56 -38.37
C GLU A 222 -67.15 -101.92 -38.73
N VAL A 223 -67.22 -100.59 -38.76
CA VAL A 223 -68.44 -99.85 -39.09
C VAL A 223 -68.92 -100.11 -40.53
N GLU A 224 -68.03 -100.24 -41.52
CA GLU A 224 -68.44 -100.61 -42.88
C GLU A 224 -68.90 -102.08 -42.99
N THR A 225 -68.29 -103.01 -42.26
CA THR A 225 -68.83 -104.39 -42.20
C THR A 225 -70.23 -104.43 -41.57
N LEU A 226 -70.47 -103.67 -40.50
CA LEU A 226 -71.79 -103.55 -39.86
C LEU A 226 -72.82 -102.87 -40.78
N LYS A 227 -72.44 -101.82 -41.50
CA LYS A 227 -73.28 -101.19 -42.55
C LYS A 227 -73.65 -102.20 -43.64
N MET A 228 -72.72 -103.07 -44.05
CA MET A 228 -72.98 -104.12 -45.05
C MET A 228 -73.94 -105.20 -44.52
N GLN A 229 -73.77 -105.65 -43.28
CA GLN A 229 -74.66 -106.62 -42.62
C GLN A 229 -76.07 -106.04 -42.43
N LEU A 230 -76.20 -104.77 -42.03
CA LEU A 230 -77.49 -104.11 -41.88
C LEU A 230 -78.24 -103.99 -43.22
N ARG A 231 -77.53 -103.69 -44.31
CA ARG A 231 -78.12 -103.65 -45.67
C ARG A 231 -78.74 -105.00 -46.05
N SER A 232 -78.02 -106.12 -45.90
CA SER A 232 -78.55 -107.45 -46.24
C SER A 232 -79.69 -107.90 -45.33
N ALA A 233 -79.64 -107.56 -44.04
CA ALA A 233 -80.73 -107.83 -43.09
C ALA A 233 -82.03 -107.06 -43.46
N VAL A 234 -81.92 -105.77 -43.81
CA VAL A 234 -83.06 -104.94 -44.24
C VAL A 234 -83.68 -105.44 -45.55
N GLU A 235 -82.88 -105.99 -46.47
CA GLU A 235 -83.43 -106.67 -47.65
C GLU A 235 -84.14 -107.98 -47.29
N GLY A 236 -83.62 -108.77 -46.34
CA GLY A 236 -84.26 -109.97 -45.83
C GLY A 236 -85.63 -109.68 -45.21
N GLN A 237 -85.69 -108.68 -44.32
CA GLN A 237 -86.91 -108.15 -43.71
C GLN A 237 -87.99 -107.83 -44.76
N LYS A 238 -87.64 -107.09 -45.82
CA LYS A 238 -88.58 -106.69 -46.87
C LYS A 238 -89.17 -107.86 -47.66
N ARG A 239 -88.41 -108.95 -47.86
CA ARG A 239 -88.90 -110.17 -48.53
C ARG A 239 -89.94 -110.88 -47.65
N ALA A 240 -89.63 -111.07 -46.36
CA ALA A 240 -90.55 -111.68 -45.39
C ALA A 240 -91.84 -110.86 -45.19
N GLU A 241 -91.76 -109.53 -45.22
CA GLU A 241 -92.94 -108.65 -45.14
C GLU A 241 -93.89 -108.83 -46.34
N GLN A 242 -93.36 -109.06 -47.54
CA GLN A 242 -94.16 -109.33 -48.75
C GLN A 242 -94.85 -110.70 -48.67
N GLU A 243 -94.14 -111.75 -48.25
CA GLU A 243 -94.70 -113.10 -48.04
C GLU A 243 -95.80 -113.11 -46.96
N MET A 244 -95.58 -112.37 -45.86
CA MET A 244 -96.54 -112.20 -44.78
C MET A 244 -97.75 -111.33 -45.16
N ALA A 245 -97.63 -110.46 -46.16
CA ALA A 245 -98.77 -109.73 -46.73
C ALA A 245 -99.63 -110.65 -47.60
N HIS A 246 -99.01 -111.45 -48.48
CA HIS A 246 -99.70 -112.42 -49.34
C HIS A 246 -100.45 -113.48 -48.51
N SER A 247 -99.80 -114.02 -47.47
CA SER A 247 -100.39 -115.03 -46.58
C SER A 247 -101.67 -114.52 -45.87
N ARG A 248 -101.76 -113.23 -45.53
CA ARG A 248 -102.95 -112.63 -44.91
C ARG A 248 -104.15 -112.56 -45.86
N GLN A 249 -103.92 -112.37 -47.16
CA GLN A 249 -104.99 -112.31 -48.16
C GLN A 249 -105.71 -113.66 -48.26
N ILE A 250 -104.94 -114.76 -48.28
CA ILE A 250 -105.46 -116.14 -48.31
C ILE A 250 -106.30 -116.44 -47.06
N ILE A 251 -105.80 -116.06 -45.87
CA ILE A 251 -106.51 -116.26 -44.60
C ILE A 251 -107.83 -115.48 -44.53
N GLN A 252 -107.95 -114.34 -45.23
CA GLN A 252 -109.20 -113.59 -45.24
C GLN A 252 -110.28 -114.30 -46.06
N ALA A 253 -109.98 -114.76 -47.29
CA ALA A 253 -110.94 -115.51 -48.11
C ALA A 253 -111.53 -116.74 -47.37
N LEU A 254 -110.67 -117.51 -46.68
CA LEU A 254 -111.07 -118.68 -45.88
C LEU A 254 -111.96 -118.35 -44.66
N LYS A 255 -112.02 -117.10 -44.20
CA LYS A 255 -112.97 -116.67 -43.16
C LYS A 255 -114.36 -116.39 -43.74
N ASP A 256 -114.40 -115.86 -44.95
CA ASP A 256 -115.64 -115.38 -45.55
C ASP A 256 -116.48 -116.56 -46.06
N GLU A 257 -115.86 -117.58 -46.69
CA GLU A 257 -116.47 -118.88 -46.99
C GLU A 257 -117.09 -119.55 -45.72
N LYS A 258 -116.37 -119.46 -44.60
CA LYS A 258 -116.80 -120.01 -43.30
C LYS A 258 -117.99 -119.25 -42.69
N ALA A 259 -118.25 -118.02 -43.11
CA ALA A 259 -119.43 -117.26 -42.68
C ALA A 259 -120.68 -117.70 -43.45
N GLU A 260 -120.59 -117.89 -44.77
CA GLU A 260 -121.72 -118.35 -45.60
C GLU A 260 -122.21 -119.75 -45.18
N LEU A 261 -121.28 -120.68 -44.95
CA LEU A 261 -121.59 -122.04 -44.47
C LEU A 261 -122.29 -122.07 -43.10
N LYS A 262 -122.17 -121.02 -42.28
CA LYS A 262 -122.92 -120.89 -41.03
C LYS A 262 -124.34 -120.33 -41.23
N ALA A 263 -124.53 -119.46 -42.22
CA ALA A 263 -125.83 -118.85 -42.51
C ALA A 263 -126.83 -119.89 -43.04
N THR A 264 -126.39 -120.75 -43.97
CA THR A 264 -127.22 -121.83 -44.55
C THR A 264 -127.65 -122.85 -43.49
N LEU A 265 -126.76 -123.23 -42.58
CA LEU A 265 -127.06 -124.17 -41.49
C LEU A 265 -128.18 -123.64 -40.57
N LYS A 266 -128.17 -122.34 -40.23
CA LYS A 266 -129.13 -121.71 -39.33
C LYS A 266 -130.55 -121.69 -39.90
N ALA A 267 -130.69 -121.43 -41.20
CA ALA A 267 -131.98 -121.40 -41.88
C ALA A 267 -132.71 -122.77 -41.83
N HIS A 268 -131.96 -123.87 -41.95
CA HIS A 268 -132.55 -125.22 -41.84
C HIS A 268 -133.07 -125.57 -40.44
N THR A 269 -132.41 -125.09 -39.37
CA THR A 269 -132.90 -125.30 -37.99
C THR A 269 -134.21 -124.58 -37.71
N GLU A 270 -134.39 -123.37 -38.22
CA GLU A 270 -135.59 -122.54 -37.97
C GLU A 270 -136.85 -123.13 -38.64
N PHE A 271 -136.70 -123.68 -39.85
CA PHE A 271 -137.79 -124.37 -40.57
C PHE A 271 -138.36 -125.57 -39.81
N LEU A 272 -137.49 -126.42 -39.23
CA LEU A 272 -137.90 -127.61 -38.47
C LEU A 272 -138.63 -127.26 -37.15
N GLN A 273 -138.38 -126.09 -36.59
CA GLN A 273 -138.96 -125.67 -35.32
C GLN A 273 -140.42 -125.20 -35.49
N GLY A 274 -140.73 -124.45 -36.54
CA GLY A 274 -142.10 -124.01 -36.85
C GLY A 274 -143.06 -125.14 -37.21
N SER A 275 -142.56 -126.28 -37.72
CA SER A 275 -143.39 -127.45 -38.03
C SER A 275 -143.90 -128.19 -36.79
N ARG A 276 -143.33 -127.94 -35.59
CA ARG A 276 -143.78 -128.59 -34.35
C ARG A 276 -144.92 -127.84 -33.67
N THR A 277 -144.81 -126.52 -33.55
CA THR A 277 -145.76 -125.68 -32.78
C THR A 277 -147.20 -125.78 -33.30
N GLN A 278 -147.38 -125.90 -34.61
CA GLN A 278 -148.71 -126.03 -35.25
C GLN A 278 -149.46 -127.33 -34.90
N LYS A 279 -148.83 -128.29 -34.21
CA LYS A 279 -149.41 -129.59 -33.89
C LYS A 279 -150.03 -129.66 -32.49
N ASP A 280 -149.55 -128.84 -31.56
CA ASP A 280 -149.96 -128.88 -30.15
C ASP A 280 -151.23 -128.05 -29.88
N GLU A 281 -151.48 -127.01 -30.68
CA GLU A 281 -152.62 -126.08 -30.53
C GLU A 281 -153.99 -126.78 -30.69
N TYR A 282 -154.10 -127.77 -31.59
CA TYR A 282 -155.36 -128.47 -31.89
C TYR A 282 -155.92 -129.34 -30.76
N LEU A 283 -155.13 -129.70 -29.76
CA LEU A 283 -155.57 -130.55 -28.64
C LEU A 283 -156.06 -129.76 -27.42
N GLN A 284 -155.94 -128.42 -27.43
CA GLN A 284 -156.11 -127.61 -26.22
C GLN A 284 -157.49 -126.93 -26.06
N GLU A 285 -158.34 -126.88 -27.10
CA GLU A 285 -159.64 -126.21 -27.04
C GLU A 285 -160.80 -127.09 -26.54
N GLY A 286 -160.68 -128.42 -26.59
CA GLY A 286 -161.83 -129.33 -26.42
C GLY A 286 -162.38 -129.51 -24.99
N SER A 287 -161.64 -129.14 -23.94
CA SER A 287 -161.91 -129.58 -22.56
C SER A 287 -162.26 -128.45 -21.57
N ARG A 288 -162.58 -127.24 -22.04
CA ARG A 288 -163.09 -126.11 -21.22
C ARG A 288 -164.53 -126.29 -20.69
N GLY A 289 -164.99 -127.53 -20.53
CA GLY A 289 -166.42 -127.88 -20.36
C GLY A 289 -166.91 -128.20 -18.93
N SER A 290 -166.03 -128.63 -18.01
CA SER A 290 -166.44 -129.05 -16.65
C SER A 290 -165.41 -128.70 -15.58
N GLU A 291 -165.91 -128.17 -14.45
CA GLU A 291 -165.40 -128.37 -13.07
C GLU A 291 -163.85 -128.30 -12.89
N ALA A 292 -163.23 -127.17 -12.52
CA ALA A 292 -163.65 -126.10 -11.60
C ALA A 292 -163.90 -126.54 -10.14
N GLN A 293 -162.91 -127.19 -9.49
CA GLN A 293 -162.79 -127.13 -8.02
C GLN A 293 -161.37 -127.39 -7.47
N ARG A 294 -160.87 -126.48 -6.59
CA ARG A 294 -159.65 -126.53 -5.73
C ARG A 294 -158.27 -126.66 -6.41
N GLU A 295 -157.13 -126.23 -5.86
CA GLU A 295 -156.66 -125.24 -4.84
C GLU A 295 -155.38 -125.80 -4.15
N LYS A 296 -154.36 -124.96 -3.88
CA LYS A 296 -153.27 -125.12 -2.86
C LYS A 296 -152.27 -126.28 -3.09
N ASN A 297 -150.98 -126.31 -2.69
CA ASN A 297 -149.97 -125.45 -2.00
C ASN A 297 -148.56 -126.12 -2.21
N SER A 298 -147.36 -125.65 -1.81
CA SER A 298 -146.67 -124.35 -1.53
C SER A 298 -145.20 -124.67 -1.05
N ILE A 299 -144.39 -123.68 -0.56
CA ILE A 299 -143.16 -123.83 0.30
C ILE A 299 -141.85 -124.36 -0.39
N ARG A 300 -140.56 -124.12 -0.02
CA ARG A 300 -139.75 -123.06 0.70
C ARG A 300 -138.22 -123.46 0.81
N SER A 301 -137.25 -122.51 0.99
CA SER A 301 -136.04 -122.55 1.93
C SER A 301 -134.53 -122.68 1.49
N LEU A 302 -133.72 -121.60 1.72
CA LEU A 302 -132.40 -121.34 2.44
C LEU A 302 -131.00 -122.12 2.35
N GLU A 303 -129.87 -121.33 2.30
CA GLU A 303 -128.57 -121.28 3.12
C GLU A 303 -127.21 -122.08 2.89
N GLU A 304 -126.07 -121.63 3.56
CA GLU A 304 -124.66 -122.20 3.79
C GLU A 304 -123.49 -121.97 2.72
N GLN A 305 -122.10 -122.06 2.84
CA GLN A 305 -120.92 -121.98 3.83
C GLN A 305 -119.51 -122.08 3.07
N LEU A 306 -118.20 -121.99 3.52
CA LEU A 306 -117.34 -121.46 4.66
C LEU A 306 -115.79 -121.16 4.32
N GLN A 307 -114.72 -121.69 4.99
CA GLN A 307 -113.23 -121.30 4.97
C GLN A 307 -112.17 -122.51 4.98
N GLU A 308 -110.83 -122.54 5.29
CA GLU A 308 -109.73 -121.69 5.92
C GLU A 308 -108.22 -122.25 5.75
N ASN A 309 -107.15 -121.47 6.14
CA ASN A 309 -105.76 -121.83 6.68
C ASN A 309 -104.55 -122.45 5.86
N ARG A 310 -103.32 -122.76 6.41
CA ARG A 310 -102.19 -121.93 7.03
C ARG A 310 -100.87 -122.73 7.47
N LEU A 311 -99.70 -122.03 7.59
CA LEU A 311 -98.53 -122.10 8.56
C LEU A 311 -97.51 -123.27 8.79
N ILE A 312 -96.23 -122.89 9.07
CA ILE A 312 -95.08 -123.49 9.88
C ILE A 312 -94.05 -122.34 10.17
N GLY A 313 -93.08 -122.19 11.13
CA GLY A 313 -92.58 -122.85 12.39
C GLY A 313 -91.06 -123.24 12.41
N GLY A 314 -90.14 -123.01 13.39
CA GLY A 314 -89.99 -122.06 14.54
C GLY A 314 -89.16 -122.57 15.77
N GLN A 315 -87.94 -122.06 16.11
CA GLN A 315 -87.21 -122.32 17.41
C GLN A 315 -86.01 -121.38 17.78
N THR A 316 -85.60 -121.36 19.07
CA THR A 316 -84.42 -120.73 19.76
C THR A 316 -84.27 -119.19 19.86
N GLU A 317 -85.26 -118.48 20.43
CA GLU A 317 -85.21 -117.01 20.58
C GLU A 317 -84.47 -116.45 21.84
N VAL A 318 -84.22 -117.28 22.87
CA VAL A 318 -83.77 -116.76 24.20
C VAL A 318 -82.27 -116.38 24.27
N GLU A 319 -81.41 -117.03 23.48
CA GLU A 319 -79.97 -116.72 23.44
C GLU A 319 -79.63 -115.64 22.40
N ALA A 320 -80.43 -115.53 21.34
CA ALA A 320 -80.36 -114.43 20.37
C ALA A 320 -80.58 -113.08 21.07
N VAL A 321 -81.69 -112.93 21.81
CA VAL A 321 -82.01 -111.69 22.54
C VAL A 321 -80.95 -111.35 23.60
N ARG A 322 -80.35 -112.34 24.27
CA ARG A 322 -79.21 -112.07 25.18
C ARG A 322 -77.97 -111.55 24.46
N SER A 323 -77.72 -112.03 23.24
CA SER A 323 -76.59 -111.61 22.42
C SER A 323 -76.82 -110.21 21.84
N GLU A 324 -78.02 -109.91 21.34
CA GLU A 324 -78.40 -108.57 20.90
C GLU A 324 -78.37 -107.55 22.04
N LEU A 325 -78.89 -107.88 23.22
CA LEU A 325 -78.83 -106.99 24.39
C LEU A 325 -77.38 -106.73 24.84
N SER A 326 -76.50 -107.73 24.73
CA SER A 326 -75.07 -107.59 24.99
C SER A 326 -74.38 -106.66 23.97
N VAL A 327 -74.65 -106.84 22.68
CA VAL A 327 -74.11 -105.99 21.61
C VAL A 327 -74.66 -104.55 21.70
N SER A 328 -75.95 -104.39 22.02
CA SER A 328 -76.55 -103.08 22.25
C SER A 328 -75.90 -102.37 23.43
N ARG A 329 -75.66 -103.07 24.55
CA ARG A 329 -74.98 -102.52 25.73
C ARG A 329 -73.52 -102.15 25.45
N MET A 330 -72.79 -102.95 24.66
CA MET A 330 -71.43 -102.62 24.23
C MET A 330 -71.39 -101.41 23.28
N ASN A 331 -72.37 -101.27 22.38
CA ASN A 331 -72.50 -100.09 21.53
C ASN A 331 -72.89 -98.84 22.34
N GLU A 332 -73.77 -98.97 23.33
CA GLU A 332 -74.13 -97.89 24.27
C GLU A 332 -72.91 -97.42 25.05
N GLN A 333 -72.12 -98.35 25.61
CA GLN A 333 -70.87 -98.03 26.31
C GLN A 333 -69.82 -97.39 25.38
N ARG A 334 -69.73 -97.81 24.11
CA ARG A 334 -68.84 -97.17 23.13
C ARG A 334 -69.30 -95.74 22.80
N LEU A 335 -70.60 -95.53 22.60
CA LEU A 335 -71.18 -94.21 22.34
C LEU A 335 -71.04 -93.28 23.55
N GLN A 336 -71.20 -93.79 24.78
CA GLN A 336 -70.93 -93.04 26.01
C GLN A 336 -69.45 -92.61 26.09
N ALA A 337 -68.51 -93.52 25.81
CA ALA A 337 -67.07 -93.21 25.77
C ALA A 337 -66.71 -92.19 24.67
N GLU A 338 -67.34 -92.30 23.49
CA GLU A 338 -67.18 -91.38 22.37
C GLU A 338 -67.73 -89.99 22.69
N VAL A 339 -68.90 -89.91 23.34
CA VAL A 339 -69.46 -88.65 23.87
C VAL A 339 -68.53 -88.02 24.90
N THR A 340 -68.06 -88.76 25.92
CA THR A 340 -67.13 -88.18 26.91
C THR A 340 -65.82 -87.70 26.29
N CYS A 341 -65.30 -88.42 25.29
CA CYS A 341 -64.09 -88.01 24.58
C CYS A 341 -64.30 -86.75 23.71
N LEU A 342 -65.49 -86.58 23.14
CA LEU A 342 -65.89 -85.36 22.44
C LEU A 342 -66.15 -84.20 23.41
N GLU A 343 -66.71 -84.45 24.60
CA GLU A 343 -66.89 -83.45 25.65
C GLU A 343 -65.52 -82.94 26.18
N ASP A 344 -64.60 -83.85 26.54
CA ASP A 344 -63.21 -83.52 26.90
C ASP A 344 -62.51 -82.71 25.79
N SER A 345 -62.70 -83.10 24.53
CA SER A 345 -62.13 -82.41 23.37
C SER A 345 -62.72 -81.01 23.17
N VAL A 346 -64.03 -80.84 23.36
CA VAL A 346 -64.71 -79.54 23.27
C VAL A 346 -64.30 -78.62 24.43
N GLU A 347 -64.13 -79.13 25.66
CA GLU A 347 -63.63 -78.32 26.78
C GLU A 347 -62.15 -77.94 26.58
N SER A 348 -61.33 -78.84 26.04
CA SER A 348 -59.94 -78.55 25.63
C SER A 348 -59.88 -77.44 24.56
N VAL A 349 -60.69 -77.52 23.51
CA VAL A 349 -60.78 -76.47 22.48
C VAL A 349 -61.33 -75.17 23.07
N ALA A 350 -62.35 -75.22 23.94
CA ALA A 350 -62.92 -74.03 24.58
C ALA A 350 -61.91 -73.30 25.47
N THR A 351 -61.13 -74.03 26.28
CA THR A 351 -60.06 -73.46 27.12
C THR A 351 -58.91 -72.90 26.26
N GLN A 352 -58.54 -73.57 25.15
CA GLN A 352 -57.58 -73.04 24.18
C GLN A 352 -58.07 -71.73 23.53
N CYS A 353 -59.33 -71.66 23.12
CA CYS A 353 -59.94 -70.43 22.61
C CYS A 353 -59.95 -69.29 23.65
N GLN A 354 -60.22 -69.60 24.93
CA GLN A 354 -60.13 -68.60 26.01
C GLN A 354 -58.70 -68.09 26.25
N LEU A 355 -57.68 -68.95 26.11
CA LEU A 355 -56.28 -68.54 26.21
C LEU A 355 -55.88 -67.63 25.03
N LEU A 356 -56.24 -68.02 23.80
CA LEU A 356 -56.00 -67.20 22.61
C LEU A 356 -56.72 -65.84 22.68
N ALA A 357 -57.95 -65.80 23.22
CA ALA A 357 -58.67 -64.54 23.43
C ALA A 357 -57.97 -63.62 24.45
N LYS A 358 -57.41 -64.18 25.53
CA LYS A 358 -56.61 -63.43 26.52
C LYS A 358 -55.31 -62.89 25.92
N GLU A 359 -54.60 -63.70 25.13
CA GLU A 359 -53.41 -63.25 24.40
C GLU A 359 -53.71 -62.14 23.39
N LEU A 360 -54.79 -62.28 22.61
CA LEU A 360 -55.17 -61.32 21.58
C LEU A 360 -55.56 -59.98 22.22
N LYS A 361 -56.27 -60.01 23.36
CA LYS A 361 -56.53 -58.83 24.18
C LYS A 361 -55.22 -58.17 24.66
N ALA A 362 -54.31 -58.93 25.27
CA ALA A 362 -53.03 -58.39 25.77
C ALA A 362 -52.16 -57.79 24.64
N LYS A 363 -52.16 -58.41 23.45
CA LYS A 363 -51.50 -57.89 22.24
C LYS A 363 -52.15 -56.59 21.75
N ALA A 364 -53.47 -56.44 21.84
CA ALA A 364 -54.17 -55.20 21.49
C ALA A 364 -53.88 -54.06 22.50
N GLU A 365 -53.83 -54.37 23.80
CA GLU A 365 -53.48 -53.40 24.85
C GLU A 365 -52.03 -52.90 24.69
N TYR A 366 -51.08 -53.81 24.41
CA TYR A 366 -49.69 -53.46 24.11
C TYR A 366 -49.53 -52.61 22.83
N LEU A 367 -50.25 -52.95 21.75
CA LEU A 367 -50.24 -52.15 20.52
C LEU A 367 -50.73 -50.72 20.77
N HIS A 368 -51.77 -50.55 21.59
CA HIS A 368 -52.28 -49.22 21.94
C HIS A 368 -51.29 -48.38 22.75
N GLU A 369 -50.57 -49.00 23.71
CA GLU A 369 -49.50 -48.33 24.46
C GLU A 369 -48.36 -47.87 23.51
N VAL A 370 -47.92 -48.74 22.59
CA VAL A 370 -46.90 -48.40 21.58
C VAL A 370 -47.38 -47.29 20.63
N GLU A 371 -48.66 -47.25 20.27
CA GLU A 371 -49.23 -46.14 19.49
C GLU A 371 -49.18 -44.80 20.23
N GLU A 372 -49.46 -44.78 21.54
CA GLU A 372 -49.38 -43.55 22.34
C GLU A 372 -47.94 -43.07 22.54
N GLU A 373 -46.97 -43.98 22.75
CA GLU A 373 -45.55 -43.61 22.74
C GLU A 373 -45.09 -43.12 21.35
N HIS A 374 -45.61 -43.69 20.26
CA HIS A 374 -45.35 -43.17 18.92
C HIS A 374 -45.92 -41.76 18.72
N LYS A 375 -47.14 -41.48 19.20
CA LYS A 375 -47.76 -40.14 19.17
C LYS A 375 -46.95 -39.12 19.98
N LYS A 376 -46.45 -39.49 21.16
CA LYS A 376 -45.54 -38.66 21.99
C LYS A 376 -44.23 -38.37 21.24
N CYS A 377 -43.55 -39.40 20.73
CA CYS A 377 -42.31 -39.27 19.96
C CYS A 377 -42.48 -38.36 18.71
N LEU A 378 -43.60 -38.49 17.99
CA LEU A 378 -43.94 -37.60 16.87
C LEU A 378 -44.14 -36.14 17.30
N ALA A 379 -44.73 -35.89 18.47
CA ALA A 379 -44.90 -34.54 19.02
C ALA A 379 -43.55 -33.92 19.42
N GLU A 380 -42.66 -34.70 20.06
CA GLU A 380 -41.31 -34.26 20.39
C GLU A 380 -40.46 -34.00 19.15
N MET A 381 -40.50 -34.88 18.14
CA MET A 381 -39.81 -34.65 16.86
C MET A 381 -40.30 -33.37 16.16
N LYS A 382 -41.62 -33.07 16.22
CA LYS A 382 -42.16 -31.80 15.71
C LYS A 382 -41.63 -30.59 16.51
N LYS A 383 -41.60 -30.67 17.85
CA LYS A 383 -41.05 -29.63 18.73
C LYS A 383 -39.56 -29.37 18.44
N LEU A 384 -38.74 -30.42 18.34
CA LEU A 384 -37.31 -30.33 18.05
C LEU A 384 -37.05 -29.76 16.64
N LYS A 385 -37.83 -30.16 15.63
CA LYS A 385 -37.76 -29.56 14.28
C LYS A 385 -38.13 -28.07 14.28
N GLY A 386 -39.12 -27.66 15.07
CA GLY A 386 -39.47 -26.25 15.28
C GLY A 386 -38.33 -25.47 15.94
N GLN A 387 -37.73 -26.00 17.00
CA GLN A 387 -36.60 -25.38 17.70
C GLN A 387 -35.37 -25.26 16.78
N LEU A 388 -35.02 -26.30 16.02
CA LEU A 388 -33.93 -26.27 15.03
C LEU A 388 -34.18 -25.22 13.94
N SER A 389 -35.42 -25.14 13.43
CA SER A 389 -35.79 -24.12 12.43
C SER A 389 -35.64 -22.70 13.00
N GLN A 390 -35.96 -22.51 14.28
CA GLN A 390 -35.83 -21.23 14.97
C GLN A 390 -34.36 -20.86 15.22
N THR A 391 -33.50 -21.80 15.65
CA THR A 391 -32.06 -21.53 15.84
C THR A 391 -31.34 -21.33 14.51
N GLU A 392 -31.73 -22.03 13.44
CA GLU A 392 -31.25 -21.73 12.09
C GLU A 392 -31.58 -20.29 11.66
N LEU A 393 -32.80 -19.81 11.92
CA LEU A 393 -33.21 -18.45 11.56
C LEU A 393 -32.47 -17.39 12.39
N THR A 394 -32.27 -17.61 13.70
CA THR A 394 -31.49 -16.67 14.51
C THR A 394 -30.01 -16.67 14.09
N HIS A 395 -29.39 -17.84 13.87
CA HIS A 395 -28.02 -17.93 13.35
C HIS A 395 -27.85 -17.24 12.00
N LYS A 396 -28.79 -17.42 11.05
CA LYS A 396 -28.79 -16.71 9.76
C LYS A 396 -28.82 -15.18 9.95
N SER A 397 -29.70 -14.68 10.83
CA SER A 397 -29.79 -13.24 11.13
C SER A 397 -28.52 -12.66 11.76
N VAL A 398 -27.84 -13.40 12.63
CA VAL A 398 -26.54 -13.00 13.22
C VAL A 398 -25.43 -12.97 12.16
N LEU A 399 -25.35 -13.99 11.31
CA LEU A 399 -24.37 -14.05 10.22
C LEU A 399 -24.55 -12.92 9.20
N ASP A 400 -25.80 -12.54 8.89
CA ASP A 400 -26.06 -11.39 8.02
C ASP A 400 -25.87 -10.03 8.72
N GLY A 401 -25.95 -9.98 10.06
CA GLY A 401 -25.47 -8.86 10.86
C GLY A 401 -23.95 -8.68 10.73
N MET A 402 -23.19 -9.74 11.03
CA MET A 402 -21.73 -9.75 10.90
C MET A 402 -21.28 -9.46 9.46
N ARG A 403 -22.00 -9.96 8.45
CA ARG A 403 -21.73 -9.65 7.03
C ARG A 403 -21.84 -8.16 6.72
N LYS A 404 -22.86 -7.48 7.28
CA LYS A 404 -23.04 -6.02 7.11
C LYS A 404 -21.93 -5.24 7.81
N GLU A 405 -21.60 -5.61 9.04
CA GLU A 405 -20.52 -5.00 9.82
C GLU A 405 -19.16 -5.15 9.12
N ILE A 406 -18.81 -6.35 8.66
CA ILE A 406 -17.60 -6.60 7.86
C ILE A 406 -17.59 -5.76 6.57
N SER A 407 -18.74 -5.62 5.90
CA SER A 407 -18.85 -4.79 4.68
C SER A 407 -18.65 -3.30 4.99
N GLN A 408 -19.21 -2.79 6.09
CA GLN A 408 -19.05 -1.42 6.56
C GLN A 408 -17.59 -1.14 6.93
N LEU A 409 -16.97 -1.98 7.77
CA LEU A 409 -15.56 -1.84 8.16
C LEU A 409 -14.61 -1.92 6.96
N THR A 410 -14.91 -2.76 5.96
CA THR A 410 -14.14 -2.83 4.71
C THR A 410 -14.26 -1.53 3.90
N GLN A 411 -15.46 -0.95 3.83
CA GLN A 411 -15.70 0.33 3.16
C GLN A 411 -15.02 1.51 3.90
N GLU A 412 -15.10 1.54 5.23
CA GLU A 412 -14.42 2.54 6.07
C GLU A 412 -12.91 2.47 5.91
N LEU A 413 -12.32 1.27 5.95
CA LEU A 413 -10.89 1.06 5.70
C LEU A 413 -10.49 1.58 4.31
N HIS A 414 -11.23 1.20 3.26
CA HIS A 414 -10.93 1.62 1.90
C HIS A 414 -11.04 3.16 1.71
N THR A 415 -12.05 3.81 2.30
CA THR A 415 -12.16 5.28 2.27
C THR A 415 -11.07 5.96 3.09
N ARG A 416 -10.60 5.34 4.17
CA ARG A 416 -9.44 5.81 4.94
C ARG A 416 -8.16 5.71 4.12
N ASP A 417 -7.91 4.60 3.45
CA ASP A 417 -6.72 4.39 2.61
C ASP A 417 -6.68 5.37 1.43
N ILE A 418 -7.82 5.59 0.75
CA ILE A 418 -7.96 6.63 -0.30
C ILE A 418 -7.62 8.02 0.27
N ARG A 419 -8.17 8.38 1.45
CA ARG A 419 -7.90 9.67 2.10
C ARG A 419 -6.43 9.81 2.51
N MET A 420 -5.81 8.76 3.04
CA MET A 420 -4.39 8.78 3.43
C MET A 420 -3.48 8.93 2.18
N ALA A 421 -3.76 8.19 1.11
CA ALA A 421 -3.04 8.31 -0.15
C ALA A 421 -3.20 9.70 -0.80
N SER A 422 -4.42 10.25 -0.80
CA SER A 422 -4.70 11.59 -1.32
C SER A 422 -3.98 12.68 -0.52
N ASN A 423 -4.08 12.64 0.82
CA ASN A 423 -3.41 13.62 1.68
C ASN A 423 -1.88 13.56 1.51
N ALA A 424 -1.30 12.37 1.53
CA ALA A 424 0.14 12.18 1.30
C ALA A 424 0.58 12.70 -0.08
N GLY A 425 -0.23 12.47 -1.12
CA GLY A 425 0.01 13.05 -2.45
C GLY A 425 0.08 14.58 -2.42
N ILE A 426 -0.92 15.23 -1.81
CA ILE A 426 -0.99 16.70 -1.71
C ILE A 426 0.15 17.24 -0.83
N ASP A 427 0.56 16.53 0.22
CA ASP A 427 1.72 16.88 1.06
C ASP A 427 3.03 16.82 0.27
N TRP A 428 3.28 15.74 -0.49
CA TRP A 428 4.44 15.62 -1.36
C TRP A 428 4.43 16.66 -2.49
N GLU A 429 3.29 16.95 -3.11
CA GLU A 429 3.18 18.02 -4.11
C GLU A 429 3.46 19.41 -3.52
N ARG A 430 3.03 19.69 -2.28
CA ARG A 430 3.36 20.94 -1.58
C ARG A 430 4.86 21.02 -1.27
N LYS A 431 5.46 19.91 -0.83
CA LYS A 431 6.90 19.80 -0.57
C LYS A 431 7.74 20.01 -1.83
N ILE A 432 7.38 19.37 -2.95
CA ILE A 432 8.05 19.51 -4.25
C ILE A 432 7.90 20.93 -4.80
N ARG A 433 6.73 21.57 -4.68
CA ARG A 433 6.54 22.98 -5.06
C ARG A 433 7.47 23.90 -4.27
N ALA A 434 7.47 23.78 -2.93
CA ALA A 434 8.33 24.56 -2.06
C ALA A 434 9.84 24.29 -2.25
N GLU A 435 10.22 23.17 -2.88
CA GLU A 435 11.61 22.87 -3.29
C GLU A 435 11.95 23.49 -4.64
N ARG A 436 11.06 23.42 -5.64
CA ARG A 436 11.23 24.11 -6.93
C ARG A 436 11.37 25.61 -6.76
N GLU A 437 10.47 26.24 -5.99
CA GLU A 437 10.55 27.68 -5.75
C GLU A 437 11.84 28.10 -5.03
N ARG A 438 12.44 27.24 -4.19
CA ARG A 438 13.73 27.52 -3.55
C ARG A 438 14.87 27.41 -4.56
N ALA A 439 14.92 26.34 -5.34
CA ALA A 439 15.87 26.20 -6.44
C ALA A 439 15.76 27.35 -7.47
N GLU A 440 14.55 27.88 -7.71
CA GLU A 440 14.33 29.03 -8.60
C GLU A 440 14.82 30.36 -7.99
N ARG A 441 14.64 30.58 -6.68
CA ARG A 441 15.23 31.73 -5.95
C ARG A 441 16.76 31.65 -5.95
N GLU A 442 17.30 30.50 -5.54
CA GLU A 442 18.75 30.22 -5.57
C GLU A 442 19.32 30.39 -6.98
N ALA A 443 18.62 29.95 -8.03
CA ALA A 443 19.04 30.17 -9.42
C ALA A 443 18.94 31.63 -9.87
N ALA A 444 18.02 32.43 -9.32
CA ALA A 444 17.94 33.87 -9.58
C ALA A 444 19.10 34.62 -8.89
N GLU A 445 19.39 34.30 -7.64
CA GLU A 445 20.52 34.85 -6.86
C GLU A 445 21.87 34.51 -7.52
N ASN A 446 22.07 33.26 -7.95
CA ASN A 446 23.30 32.89 -8.67
C ASN A 446 23.44 33.62 -10.03
N ARG A 447 22.33 34.01 -10.69
CA ARG A 447 22.37 34.84 -11.90
C ARG A 447 22.75 36.29 -11.59
N THR A 448 22.25 36.88 -10.49
CA THR A 448 22.63 38.26 -10.12
C THR A 448 24.09 38.32 -9.66
N LEU A 449 24.57 37.34 -8.90
CA LEU A 449 25.99 37.23 -8.52
C LEU A 449 26.90 37.12 -9.75
N ASN A 450 26.63 36.19 -10.68
CA ASN A 450 27.41 36.06 -11.91
C ASN A 450 27.41 37.36 -12.76
N ASN A 451 26.28 38.06 -12.84
CA ASN A 451 26.21 39.36 -13.52
C ASN A 451 27.09 40.43 -12.84
N LEU A 452 27.14 40.45 -11.49
CA LEU A 452 28.00 41.36 -10.72
C LEU A 452 29.49 40.98 -10.84
N GLU A 453 29.84 39.69 -10.83
CA GLU A 453 31.19 39.21 -11.09
C GLU A 453 31.67 39.63 -12.49
N GLN A 454 30.83 39.46 -13.51
CA GLN A 454 31.15 39.91 -14.87
C GLN A 454 31.28 41.44 -14.97
N ALA A 455 30.50 42.21 -14.22
CA ALA A 455 30.63 43.67 -14.17
C ALA A 455 31.96 44.08 -13.52
N ASN A 456 32.30 43.48 -12.37
CA ASN A 456 33.58 43.72 -11.68
C ASN A 456 34.78 43.33 -12.56
N GLN A 457 34.72 42.21 -13.29
CA GLN A 457 35.77 41.81 -14.24
C GLN A 457 35.93 42.78 -15.43
N ARG A 458 34.87 43.51 -15.82
CA ARG A 458 34.97 44.57 -16.85
C ARG A 458 35.63 45.81 -16.27
N LEU A 459 35.16 46.27 -15.10
CA LEU A 459 35.73 47.42 -14.39
C LEU A 459 37.22 47.23 -14.06
N GLN A 460 37.64 46.01 -13.67
CA GLN A 460 39.06 45.69 -13.46
C GLN A 460 39.89 45.79 -14.74
N LYS A 461 39.36 45.38 -15.90
CA LYS A 461 40.04 45.50 -17.20
C LYS A 461 40.10 46.95 -17.67
N GLU A 462 39.03 47.71 -17.45
CA GLU A 462 39.00 49.15 -17.74
C GLU A 462 39.99 49.91 -16.86
N LEU A 463 40.08 49.58 -15.56
CA LEU A 463 41.06 50.16 -14.64
C LEU A 463 42.50 49.88 -15.09
N LEU A 464 42.85 48.63 -15.39
CA LEU A 464 44.17 48.26 -15.91
C LEU A 464 44.50 49.05 -17.20
N GLN A 465 43.57 49.12 -18.15
CA GLN A 465 43.75 49.91 -19.38
C GLN A 465 43.87 51.43 -19.14
N THR A 466 43.40 51.96 -18.00
CA THR A 466 43.67 53.36 -17.62
C THR A 466 45.03 53.51 -16.95
N GLN A 467 45.48 52.52 -16.18
CA GLN A 467 46.83 52.50 -15.57
C GLN A 467 47.91 52.42 -16.66
N GLU A 468 47.81 51.48 -17.60
CA GLU A 468 48.71 51.35 -18.77
C GLU A 468 48.83 52.67 -19.57
N LYS A 469 47.71 53.38 -19.76
CA LYS A 469 47.70 54.68 -20.46
C LYS A 469 48.36 55.79 -19.65
N LEU A 470 48.20 55.79 -18.33
CA LEU A 470 48.84 56.77 -17.45
C LEU A 470 50.36 56.51 -17.36
N GLU A 471 50.80 55.26 -17.27
CA GLU A 471 52.21 54.88 -17.33
C GLU A 471 52.87 55.33 -18.65
N LEU A 472 52.22 55.11 -19.79
CA LEU A 472 52.71 55.60 -21.10
C LEU A 472 52.78 57.13 -21.17
N ILE A 473 51.87 57.86 -20.51
CA ILE A 473 51.91 59.32 -20.42
C ILE A 473 53.03 59.79 -19.46
N MET A 474 53.28 59.06 -18.37
CA MET A 474 54.38 59.34 -17.44
C MET A 474 55.75 59.10 -18.09
N GLN A 475 55.99 57.91 -18.64
CA GLN A 475 57.23 57.57 -19.36
C GLN A 475 57.53 58.57 -20.49
N ARG A 476 56.49 59.01 -21.21
CA ARG A 476 56.63 60.07 -22.21
C ARG A 476 57.08 61.39 -21.58
N ARG A 477 56.42 61.87 -20.52
CA ARG A 477 56.80 63.11 -19.81
C ARG A 477 58.19 63.03 -19.20
N GLU A 478 58.56 61.88 -18.63
CA GLU A 478 59.90 61.61 -18.10
C GLU A 478 60.95 61.73 -19.22
N SER A 479 60.68 61.17 -20.41
CA SER A 479 61.56 61.34 -21.57
C SER A 479 61.61 62.80 -22.07
N GLU A 480 60.50 63.53 -22.05
CA GLU A 480 60.45 64.94 -22.46
C GLU A 480 61.22 65.84 -21.46
N ILE A 481 61.16 65.54 -20.16
CA ILE A 481 61.95 66.20 -19.10
C ILE A 481 63.43 65.84 -19.22
N GLN A 482 63.78 64.57 -19.39
CA GLN A 482 65.17 64.11 -19.51
C GLN A 482 65.86 64.77 -20.70
N ASN A 483 65.23 64.78 -21.88
CA ASN A 483 65.74 65.46 -23.08
C ASN A 483 65.96 66.97 -22.83
N ALA A 484 65.10 67.63 -22.05
CA ALA A 484 65.25 69.04 -21.70
C ALA A 484 66.41 69.28 -20.70
N VAL A 485 66.59 68.39 -19.71
CA VAL A 485 67.71 68.42 -18.76
C VAL A 485 69.04 68.19 -19.49
N ASP A 486 69.11 67.21 -20.39
CA ASP A 486 70.32 66.92 -21.18
C ASP A 486 70.66 68.08 -22.12
N SER A 487 69.66 68.66 -22.79
CA SER A 487 69.85 69.85 -23.64
C SER A 487 70.40 71.03 -22.84
N ARG A 488 69.80 71.33 -21.68
CA ARG A 488 70.25 72.41 -20.80
C ARG A 488 71.64 72.16 -20.21
N SER A 489 71.99 70.89 -19.96
CA SER A 489 73.33 70.49 -19.49
C SER A 489 74.38 70.68 -20.59
N GLN A 490 74.06 70.32 -21.85
CA GLN A 490 74.93 70.61 -23.00
C GLN A 490 75.09 72.12 -23.26
N GLU A 491 74.05 72.92 -23.07
CA GLU A 491 74.16 74.39 -23.13
C GLU A 491 75.06 74.95 -22.03
N LEU A 492 74.98 74.41 -20.81
CA LEU A 492 75.83 74.83 -19.69
C LEU A 492 77.30 74.48 -19.94
N LEU A 493 77.57 73.27 -20.42
CA LEU A 493 78.92 72.84 -20.80
C LEU A 493 79.50 73.73 -21.90
N LYS A 494 78.73 74.02 -22.97
CA LYS A 494 79.16 74.94 -24.05
C LYS A 494 79.47 76.36 -23.54
N LYS A 495 78.73 76.85 -22.53
CA LYS A 495 79.02 78.15 -21.88
C LYS A 495 80.31 78.09 -21.07
N GLN A 496 80.54 77.02 -20.31
CA GLN A 496 81.79 76.80 -19.57
C GLN A 496 83.00 76.65 -20.51
N GLU A 497 82.86 75.95 -21.63
CA GLU A 497 83.87 75.87 -22.70
C GLU A 497 84.17 77.26 -23.29
N GLN A 498 83.14 78.06 -23.58
CA GLN A 498 83.27 79.43 -24.08
C GLN A 498 83.99 80.34 -23.06
N GLU A 499 83.60 80.31 -21.79
CA GLU A 499 84.24 81.04 -20.69
C GLU A 499 85.72 80.63 -20.53
N LEU A 500 86.02 79.33 -20.59
CA LEU A 500 87.39 78.82 -20.56
C LEU A 500 88.20 79.31 -21.77
N THR A 501 87.65 79.32 -22.98
CA THR A 501 88.35 79.88 -24.15
C THR A 501 88.58 81.39 -24.03
N MET A 502 87.60 82.17 -23.54
CA MET A 502 87.77 83.60 -23.28
C MET A 502 88.85 83.87 -22.22
N MET A 503 88.92 83.04 -21.18
CA MET A 503 89.97 83.14 -20.16
C MET A 503 91.35 82.75 -20.71
N GLN A 504 91.44 81.73 -21.57
CA GLN A 504 92.68 81.40 -22.28
C GLN A 504 93.12 82.51 -23.24
N GLU A 505 92.20 83.20 -23.91
CA GLU A 505 92.51 84.36 -24.76
C GLU A 505 92.98 85.56 -23.93
N ARG A 506 92.33 85.86 -22.80
CA ARG A 506 92.81 86.88 -21.86
C ARG A 506 94.19 86.55 -21.30
N LEU A 507 94.47 85.28 -20.97
CA LEU A 507 95.80 84.84 -20.53
C LEU A 507 96.85 85.04 -21.63
N LYS A 508 96.54 84.71 -22.89
CA LYS A 508 97.44 84.99 -24.03
C LYS A 508 97.69 86.49 -24.23
N VAL A 509 96.71 87.36 -23.97
CA VAL A 509 96.91 88.82 -24.00
C VAL A 509 97.85 89.25 -22.87
N TYR A 510 97.64 88.80 -21.63
CA TYR A 510 98.56 89.09 -20.52
C TYR A 510 99.97 88.52 -20.76
N GLU A 511 100.11 87.34 -21.37
CA GLU A 511 101.40 86.78 -21.79
C GLU A 511 102.09 87.67 -22.84
N GLN A 512 101.34 88.15 -23.84
CA GLN A 512 101.86 89.08 -24.87
C GLN A 512 102.27 90.43 -24.26
N GLU A 513 101.47 90.99 -23.36
CA GLU A 513 101.81 92.21 -22.62
C GLU A 513 103.11 92.03 -21.82
N LEU A 514 103.23 90.95 -21.05
CA LEU A 514 104.45 90.59 -20.31
C LEU A 514 105.65 90.36 -21.23
N GLN A 515 105.45 89.79 -22.42
CA GLN A 515 106.48 89.63 -23.45
C GLN A 515 106.96 91.01 -23.94
N THR A 516 106.05 91.95 -24.21
CA THR A 516 106.42 93.31 -24.65
C THR A 516 107.11 94.13 -23.56
N PHE A 517 106.72 93.97 -22.29
CA PHE A 517 107.43 94.57 -21.16
C PHE A 517 108.87 94.04 -21.07
N ARG A 518 109.07 92.73 -21.25
CA ARG A 518 110.42 92.13 -21.26
C ARG A 518 111.27 92.69 -22.40
N SER A 519 110.73 92.77 -23.61
CA SER A 519 111.44 93.37 -24.77
C SER A 519 111.72 94.87 -24.66
N GLN A 520 111.07 95.60 -23.74
CA GLN A 520 111.42 97.00 -23.43
C GLN A 520 112.56 97.11 -22.39
N GLN A 521 112.87 96.03 -21.66
CA GLN A 521 113.88 96.03 -20.60
C GLN A 521 115.31 95.76 -21.12
N ASP A 522 115.44 95.10 -22.28
CA ASP A 522 116.74 94.71 -22.87
C ASP A 522 117.51 95.86 -23.56
N ALA A 523 117.01 97.10 -23.53
CA ALA A 523 117.55 98.25 -24.29
C ALA A 523 118.45 99.22 -23.48
N ALA A 524 118.68 98.97 -22.18
CA ALA A 524 119.53 99.83 -21.34
C ALA A 524 120.37 99.03 -20.33
N SER A 525 121.66 98.87 -20.60
CA SER A 525 122.60 98.11 -19.77
C SER A 525 123.45 99.00 -18.84
N SER A 526 123.47 98.72 -17.52
CA SER A 526 124.71 98.61 -16.71
C SER A 526 124.46 98.52 -15.17
N GLY A 527 124.98 97.46 -14.54
CA GLY A 527 125.71 97.54 -13.25
C GLY A 527 124.97 97.69 -11.91
N GLY A 528 125.19 96.74 -10.99
CA GLY A 528 124.74 96.79 -9.58
C GLY A 528 123.64 95.75 -9.28
N SER A 529 123.85 94.61 -8.63
CA SER A 529 124.70 94.20 -7.48
C SER A 529 124.26 94.76 -6.12
N LEU A 530 123.33 94.06 -5.47
CA LEU A 530 123.51 93.59 -4.08
C LEU A 530 122.51 92.48 -3.70
N GLU A 531 122.94 91.59 -2.83
CA GLU A 531 122.08 90.65 -2.10
C GLU A 531 121.31 91.38 -0.97
N SER A 532 120.20 90.78 -0.52
CA SER A 532 119.91 90.48 0.91
C SER A 532 118.47 90.75 1.35
N ILE A 533 117.75 89.63 1.57
CA ILE A 533 116.85 89.33 2.71
C ILE A 533 115.87 90.42 3.19
N PHE A 534 114.57 90.23 2.92
CA PHE A 534 113.52 89.87 3.91
C PHE A 534 112.20 89.66 3.09
N SER A 535 111.48 88.52 3.12
CA SER A 535 110.80 87.82 4.23
C SER A 535 109.93 88.76 5.07
N GLU A 536 108.67 88.49 5.41
CA GLU A 536 107.76 87.35 5.20
C GLU A 536 106.31 87.93 5.32
N VAL A 537 105.17 87.26 5.08
CA VAL A 537 104.68 86.02 5.72
C VAL A 537 103.61 85.36 4.84
N TRP A 538 103.78 84.04 4.58
CA TRP A 538 102.78 82.95 4.49
C TRP A 538 101.30 83.29 4.12
N LYS A 539 100.67 82.76 3.06
CA LYS A 539 100.59 81.43 2.41
C LYS A 539 99.17 80.86 2.59
N GLU A 540 98.48 80.59 1.49
CA GLU A 540 97.40 79.59 1.47
C GLU A 540 97.97 78.16 1.40
N GLN A 541 97.06 77.22 1.66
CA GLN A 541 97.03 75.84 1.14
C GLN A 541 97.74 74.70 1.91
N ALA A 542 96.89 73.77 2.35
CA ALA A 542 97.08 72.30 2.50
C ALA A 542 97.97 71.71 3.62
N MET A 543 97.33 71.47 4.77
CA MET A 543 97.49 70.29 5.65
C MET A 543 96.11 70.03 6.30
N ALA A 544 95.60 68.82 6.54
CA ALA A 544 95.92 67.47 6.05
C ALA A 544 94.69 66.54 6.25
N SER A 545 94.71 65.33 5.67
CA SER A 545 93.81 64.20 6.00
C SER A 545 94.11 63.64 7.42
N PRO A 546 93.28 62.76 8.08
CA PRO A 546 92.42 61.74 7.45
C PRO A 546 91.10 61.27 8.16
N ILE A 547 90.29 60.54 7.38
CA ILE A 547 89.58 59.26 7.68
C ILE A 547 89.25 58.92 9.17
N CYS A 548 87.95 58.78 9.51
CA CYS A 548 87.32 57.46 9.74
C CYS A 548 85.77 57.52 9.79
N ALA A 549 85.12 56.37 10.02
CA ALA A 549 83.69 56.11 9.78
C ALA A 549 82.82 56.04 11.07
N THR A 550 81.61 55.48 10.95
CA THR A 550 80.48 55.35 11.90
C THR A 550 79.54 56.56 11.97
N ASN A 551 78.20 56.40 12.07
CA ASN A 551 77.38 55.19 12.02
C ASN A 551 75.98 55.45 11.42
N VAL A 552 75.28 54.36 11.07
CA VAL A 552 73.85 54.39 10.73
C VAL A 552 73.02 54.40 12.01
N ASP A 553 72.03 55.30 12.11
CA ASP A 553 70.71 54.96 12.65
C ASP A 553 69.62 55.91 12.11
N SER A 554 68.39 55.79 12.61
CA SER A 554 67.16 55.98 11.84
C SER A 554 66.18 56.98 12.45
N SER A 555 65.15 57.33 11.65
CA SER A 555 63.76 57.61 12.06
C SER A 555 63.26 59.08 12.12
N ALA A 556 62.13 59.27 11.41
CA ALA A 556 60.99 60.18 11.65
C ALA A 556 61.20 61.71 11.79
N GLU A 557 60.78 62.45 10.75
CA GLU A 557 59.50 63.21 10.67
C GLU A 557 58.90 63.88 11.95
N PRO A 558 58.16 65.02 11.84
CA PRO A 558 57.72 65.72 10.62
C PRO A 558 57.96 67.25 10.58
N VAL A 559 57.75 67.87 9.41
CA VAL A 559 57.35 69.30 9.30
C VAL A 559 56.30 69.46 8.20
N GLU A 560 55.11 69.95 8.53
CA GLU A 560 54.02 70.20 7.58
C GLU A 560 53.91 71.67 7.11
N ASP A 561 53.19 71.80 6.00
CA ASP A 561 52.37 72.94 5.53
C ASP A 561 53.03 74.28 5.15
N LEU A 562 53.06 74.54 3.83
CA LEU A 562 52.98 75.90 3.27
C LEU A 562 52.52 75.91 1.79
N ALA A 563 51.36 75.32 1.46
CA ALA A 563 50.87 75.27 0.07
C ALA A 563 49.34 75.27 -0.18
N SER A 564 48.51 75.85 0.69
CA SER A 564 47.07 75.99 0.42
C SER A 564 46.72 77.14 -0.54
N SER A 565 46.59 76.88 -1.86
CA SER A 565 45.76 77.68 -2.80
C SER A 565 45.57 77.06 -4.20
N LEU A 566 44.31 76.77 -4.54
CA LEU A 566 43.75 76.52 -5.89
C LEU A 566 44.22 75.25 -6.65
N PRO A 567 43.39 74.69 -7.56
CA PRO A 567 41.93 74.55 -7.53
C PRO A 567 41.48 73.07 -7.58
N VAL A 568 40.30 72.76 -7.04
CA VAL A 568 39.78 71.37 -6.98
C VAL A 568 39.48 70.83 -8.40
N PRO A 569 39.99 69.65 -8.79
CA PRO A 569 39.68 69.03 -10.08
C PRO A 569 38.24 68.48 -10.11
N PRO A 570 37.61 68.35 -11.30
CA PRO A 570 36.25 67.84 -11.41
C PRO A 570 36.15 66.39 -10.89
N THR A 571 35.16 66.12 -10.04
CA THR A 571 34.95 64.79 -9.47
C THR A 571 34.62 63.78 -10.57
N SER A 572 35.41 62.71 -10.63
CA SER A 572 35.14 61.57 -11.53
C SER A 572 33.72 61.02 -11.27
N PRO A 573 32.94 60.68 -12.32
CA PRO A 573 31.60 60.11 -12.15
C PRO A 573 31.58 58.89 -11.22
N ALA A 574 32.65 58.08 -11.20
CA ALA A 574 32.78 56.95 -10.30
C ALA A 574 32.81 57.37 -8.81
N ASN A 575 33.57 58.41 -8.46
CA ASN A 575 33.58 58.93 -7.09
C ASN A 575 32.25 59.60 -6.72
N ALA A 576 31.62 60.33 -7.66
CA ALA A 576 30.32 60.93 -7.42
C ALA A 576 29.21 59.87 -7.20
N VAL A 577 29.28 58.73 -7.91
CA VAL A 577 28.38 57.58 -7.69
C VAL A 577 28.72 56.86 -6.39
N ALA A 578 30.01 56.64 -6.08
CA ALA A 578 30.42 56.00 -4.83
C ALA A 578 30.00 56.80 -3.59
N SER A 579 30.23 58.13 -3.58
CA SER A 579 29.78 59.00 -2.48
C SER A 579 28.26 59.06 -2.36
N ARG A 580 27.51 59.05 -3.48
CA ARG A 580 26.04 58.95 -3.45
C ARG A 580 25.56 57.62 -2.90
N PHE A 581 26.17 56.51 -3.31
CA PHE A 581 25.85 55.19 -2.79
C PHE A 581 26.15 55.10 -1.29
N LEU A 582 27.28 55.63 -0.84
CA LEU A 582 27.61 55.69 0.59
C LEU A 582 26.57 56.52 1.36
N GLN A 583 26.20 57.69 0.85
CA GLN A 583 25.20 58.58 1.45
C GLN A 583 23.79 57.96 1.48
N GLU A 584 23.38 57.26 0.41
CA GLU A 584 22.12 56.50 0.36
C GLU A 584 22.13 55.34 1.36
N GLU A 585 23.25 54.63 1.51
CA GLU A 585 23.36 53.50 2.43
C GLU A 585 23.47 53.96 3.90
N GLU A 586 24.12 55.10 4.16
CA GLU A 586 24.08 55.80 5.45
C GLU A 586 22.65 56.27 5.80
N GLN A 587 21.87 56.77 4.82
CA GLN A 587 20.45 57.08 5.01
C GLN A 587 19.62 55.82 5.28
N ARG A 588 19.78 54.74 4.51
CA ARG A 588 19.08 53.46 4.72
C ARG A 588 19.42 52.85 6.07
N SER A 589 20.68 52.94 6.49
CA SER A 589 21.15 52.53 7.82
C SER A 589 20.47 53.33 8.93
N HIS A 590 20.40 54.67 8.80
CA HIS A 590 19.66 55.52 9.74
C HIS A 590 18.15 55.22 9.76
N GLU A 591 17.50 55.03 8.60
CA GLU A 591 16.09 54.65 8.55
C GLU A 591 15.84 53.27 9.18
N LEU A 592 16.71 52.29 8.92
CA LEU A 592 16.61 50.94 9.49
C LEU A 592 16.79 50.98 11.01
N LEU A 593 17.75 51.77 11.50
CA LEU A 593 18.01 51.97 12.93
C LEU A 593 16.86 52.74 13.61
N GLN A 594 16.25 53.71 12.93
CA GLN A 594 15.02 54.37 13.41
C GLN A 594 13.82 53.40 13.46
N ARG A 595 13.61 52.58 12.42
CA ARG A 595 12.56 51.55 12.40
C ARG A 595 12.76 50.50 13.49
N LEU A 596 14.00 50.05 13.72
CA LEU A 596 14.36 49.14 14.82
C LEU A 596 14.09 49.77 16.18
N ASN A 597 14.53 51.01 16.41
CA ASN A 597 14.28 51.70 17.68
C ASN A 597 12.79 51.93 17.94
N ALA A 598 12.01 52.32 16.92
CA ALA A 598 10.57 52.46 17.02
C ALA A 598 9.91 51.12 17.39
N HIS A 599 10.26 50.03 16.71
CA HIS A 599 9.69 48.71 16.99
C HIS A 599 10.12 48.15 18.36
N ILE A 600 11.35 48.42 18.80
CA ILE A 600 11.80 48.11 20.17
C ILE A 600 10.95 48.87 21.21
N GLU A 601 10.59 50.12 20.95
CA GLU A 601 9.75 50.91 21.85
C GLU A 601 8.28 50.47 21.82
N GLU A 602 7.74 50.08 20.65
CA GLU A 602 6.43 49.42 20.54
C GLU A 602 6.38 48.13 21.38
N LEU A 603 7.39 47.26 21.25
CA LEU A 603 7.51 46.01 22.01
C LEU A 603 7.63 46.25 23.52
N LYS A 604 8.35 47.30 23.96
CA LYS A 604 8.36 47.71 25.38
C LYS A 604 6.96 48.16 25.83
N GLN A 605 6.28 48.99 25.05
CA GLN A 605 4.94 49.47 25.41
C GLN A 605 3.90 48.34 25.42
N GLU A 606 3.98 47.39 24.49
CA GLU A 606 3.07 46.23 24.45
C GLU A 606 3.36 45.25 25.60
N SER A 607 4.63 45.02 25.92
CA SER A 607 5.05 44.32 27.14
C SER A 607 4.54 45.02 28.40
N GLN A 608 4.68 46.35 28.50
CA GLN A 608 4.18 47.12 29.64
C GLN A 608 2.64 47.06 29.74
N ARG A 609 1.89 47.24 28.64
CA ARG A 609 0.43 47.07 28.61
C ARG A 609 0.01 45.67 29.08
N THR A 610 0.77 44.65 28.69
CA THR A 610 0.55 43.25 29.11
C THR A 610 0.79 43.08 30.61
N VAL A 611 1.87 43.64 31.14
CA VAL A 611 2.15 43.65 32.59
C VAL A 611 1.08 44.42 33.35
N GLU A 612 0.66 45.60 32.88
CA GLU A 612 -0.42 46.40 33.47
C GLU A 612 -1.75 45.64 33.48
N HIS A 613 -2.12 44.98 32.38
CA HIS A 613 -3.31 44.13 32.29
C HIS A 613 -3.31 42.98 33.32
N PHE A 614 -2.15 42.42 33.66
CA PHE A 614 -2.00 41.35 34.66
C PHE A 614 -1.64 41.85 36.08
N THR A 615 -1.43 43.15 36.28
CA THR A 615 -1.11 43.74 37.60
C THR A 615 -2.16 44.72 38.12
N GLN A 616 -3.15 45.11 37.30
CA GLN A 616 -4.37 45.75 37.80
C GLN A 616 -5.08 44.83 38.81
N PRO A 617 -5.32 45.26 40.06
CA PRO A 617 -6.10 44.48 41.00
C PRO A 617 -7.54 44.37 40.53
N SER A 618 -8.02 43.14 40.32
CA SER A 618 -9.44 42.88 40.07
C SER A 618 -10.24 43.22 41.34
N PHE A 619 -10.82 44.41 41.37
CA PHE A 619 -11.72 44.88 42.44
C PHE A 619 -13.02 44.05 42.45
N LEU A 620 -12.94 42.89 43.09
CA LEU A 620 -14.10 42.09 43.48
C LEU A 620 -14.82 42.79 44.64
N ALA A 621 -16.00 43.32 44.37
CA ALA A 621 -16.96 43.77 45.38
C ALA A 621 -18.37 43.88 44.79
N PRO A 622 -19.40 43.36 45.47
CA PRO A 622 -19.45 42.08 46.19
C PRO A 622 -20.21 40.99 45.41
#